data_AF-A0A9X8E669-F1
#
_entry.id   AF-A0A9X8E669-F1
#
_cell.length_a   1.000
_cell.length_b   1.000
_cell.length_c   1.000
_cell.angle_alpha   90.00
_cell.angle_beta   90.00
_cell.angle_gamma   90.00
#
_symmetry.space_group_name_H-M   'P 1'
#
loop_
_entity.id
_entity.type
_entity.pdbx_description
1 polymer ?
#
loop_
_entity_poly.entity_id
_entity_poly.type
_entity_poly.pdbx_seq_one_letter_code
_entity_poly.pdbx_strand_id
1 'polypeptide(L)' 'MSPAPCATRELTPDIKTEVVFALQDPIHNGKLARGSTQAAAIRCQVGRATVRKIWRGLNSGVDGIQEERA' A
#
# COMPACT_ATOMS: atom_id res chain seq x y z
N MET A 1 20.88 -23.33 7.10
CA MET A 1 19.87 -22.96 6.09
C MET A 1 19.75 -21.45 6.08
N SER A 2 20.30 -20.77 5.07
CA SER A 2 20.05 -19.33 4.87
C SER A 2 18.68 -19.18 4.19
N PRO A 3 17.77 -18.33 4.69
CA PRO A 3 16.55 -18.04 3.94
C PRO A 3 16.95 -17.47 2.58
N ALA A 4 16.36 -18.00 1.51
CA ALA A 4 16.58 -17.50 0.17
C ALA A 4 16.34 -15.98 0.16
N PRO A 5 17.17 -15.19 -0.54
CA PRO A 5 16.95 -13.76 -0.64
C PRO A 5 15.54 -13.58 -1.18
N CYS A 6 14.67 -12.96 -0.38
CA CYS A 6 13.32 -12.62 -0.81
C CYS A 6 13.50 -11.74 -2.03
N ALA A 7 13.35 -12.33 -3.22
CA ALA A 7 13.55 -11.63 -4.46
C ALA A 7 12.72 -10.36 -4.38
N THR A 8 13.41 -9.23 -4.32
CA THR A 8 12.83 -7.91 -4.54
C THR A 8 12.45 -7.86 -6.01
N ARG A 9 11.48 -8.69 -6.41
CA ARG A 9 10.82 -8.58 -7.70
C ARG A 9 10.10 -7.27 -7.61
N GLU A 10 10.71 -6.26 -8.24
CA GLU A 10 10.17 -4.94 -8.26
C GLU A 10 8.72 -5.05 -8.74
N LEU A 11 7.79 -4.51 -7.95
CA LEU A 11 6.38 -4.57 -8.31
C LEU A 11 6.21 -3.78 -9.59
N THR A 12 5.62 -4.43 -10.60
CA THR A 12 5.32 -3.76 -11.85
C THR A 12 4.42 -2.55 -11.56
N PRO A 13 4.56 -1.46 -12.35
CA PRO A 13 3.69 -0.29 -12.22
C PRO A 13 2.21 -0.66 -12.17
N ASP A 14 1.77 -1.61 -13.00
CA ASP A 14 0.38 -2.07 -13.08
C ASP A 14 -0.13 -2.63 -11.75
N ILE A 15 0.67 -3.47 -11.08
CA ILE A 15 0.30 -4.06 -9.79
C ILE A 15 0.22 -2.99 -8.71
N LYS A 16 1.11 -1.98 -8.74
CA LYS A 16 1.04 -0.86 -7.79
C LYS A 16 -0.26 -0.09 -7.98
N THR A 17 -0.63 0.21 -9.23
CA THR A 17 -1.86 0.92 -9.58
C THR A 17 -3.10 0.13 -9.14
N GLU A 18 -3.15 -1.18 -9.38
CA GLU A 18 -4.25 -2.04 -8.93
C GLU A 18 -4.40 -2.05 -7.40
N VAL A 19 -3.29 -2.12 -6.66
CA VAL A 19 -3.32 -2.05 -5.19
C VAL A 19 -3.80 -0.68 -4.71
N VAL A 20 -3.42 0.41 -5.38
CA VAL A 20 -3.90 1.77 -5.06
C VAL A 20 -5.41 1.87 -5.29
N PHE A 21 -5.92 1.38 -6.43
CA PHE A 21 -7.36 1.33 -6.70
C PHE A 21 -8.11 0.48 -5.67
N ALA A 22 -7.57 -0.69 -5.30
CA ALA A 22 -8.17 -1.55 -4.27
C ALA A 22 -8.16 -0.91 -2.87
N LEU A 23 -7.31 0.10 -2.64
CA LEU A 23 -7.21 0.86 -1.40
C LEU A 23 -7.84 2.25 -1.50
N GLN A 24 -8.56 2.58 -2.58
CA GLN A 24 -9.09 3.93 -2.81
C GLN A 24 -9.96 4.44 -1.66
N ASP A 25 -10.91 3.63 -1.16
CA ASP A 25 -11.77 4.03 -0.04
C ASP A 25 -10.97 4.21 1.27
N PRO A 26 -10.08 3.29 1.67
CA PRO A 26 -9.14 3.52 2.76
C PRO A 26 -8.32 4.81 2.61
N ILE A 27 -7.81 5.09 1.41
CA ILE A 27 -6.98 6.27 1.11
C ILE A 27 -7.80 7.53 1.30
N HIS A 28 -8.99 7.60 0.70
CA HIS A 28 -9.91 8.73 0.83
C HIS A 28 -10.28 9.01 2.29
N ASN A 29 -10.51 7.95 3.07
CA ASN A 29 -10.87 8.07 4.48
C ASN A 29 -9.66 8.23 5.43
N GLY A 30 -8.43 8.24 4.90
CA GLY A 30 -7.19 8.30 5.68
C GLY A 30 -6.97 7.11 6.62
N LYS A 31 -7.78 6.05 6.51
CA LYS A 31 -7.84 4.95 7.47
C LYS A 31 -7.91 3.61 6.77
N LEU A 32 -6.94 2.76 7.07
CA LEU A 32 -6.93 1.37 6.62
C LEU A 32 -7.88 0.53 7.49
N ALA A 33 -9.08 0.27 6.99
CA ALA A 33 -10.05 -0.55 7.69
C ALA A 33 -9.54 -1.98 7.90
N ARG A 34 -10.00 -2.62 8.98
CA ARG A 34 -9.61 -3.99 9.31
C ARG A 34 -10.06 -4.92 8.19
N GLY A 35 -9.11 -5.66 7.61
CA GLY A 35 -9.38 -6.57 6.50
C GLY A 35 -9.07 -6.01 5.10
N SER A 36 -8.99 -4.67 4.92
CA SER A 36 -8.68 -4.07 3.60
C SER A 36 -7.34 -4.54 3.04
N THR A 37 -6.33 -4.71 3.89
CA THR A 37 -5.03 -5.28 3.49
C THR A 37 -5.15 -6.70 2.92
N GLN A 38 -6.02 -7.52 3.52
CA GLN A 38 -6.23 -8.90 3.08
C GLN A 38 -7.06 -8.93 1.80
N ALA A 39 -8.10 -8.10 1.71
CA ALA A 39 -8.93 -7.97 0.51
C ALA A 39 -8.09 -7.52 -0.71
N ALA A 40 -7.28 -6.48 -0.56
CA ALA A 40 -6.38 -6.01 -1.62
C ALA A 40 -5.31 -7.05 -1.97
N ALA A 41 -4.77 -7.77 -0.98
CA ALA A 41 -3.81 -8.85 -1.23
C ALA A 41 -4.40 -9.98 -2.09
N ILE A 42 -5.63 -10.40 -1.78
CA ILE A 42 -6.34 -11.43 -2.55
C ILE A 42 -6.67 -10.92 -3.95
N ARG A 43 -7.24 -9.71 -4.06
CA ARG A 43 -7.64 -9.10 -5.34
C ARG A 43 -6.47 -8.91 -6.30
N CYS A 44 -5.35 -8.40 -5.80
CA CYS A 44 -4.18 -8.09 -6.62
C CYS A 44 -3.16 -9.26 -6.69
N GLN A 45 -3.47 -10.41 -6.06
CA GLN A 45 -2.59 -11.57 -5.98
C GLN A 45 -1.17 -11.23 -5.47
N VAL A 46 -1.09 -10.37 -4.45
CA VAL A 46 0.16 -9.96 -3.82
C VAL A 46 0.20 -10.28 -2.33
N GLY A 47 1.39 -10.28 -1.74
CA GLY A 47 1.54 -10.44 -0.30
C GLY A 47 0.97 -9.25 0.51
N ARG A 48 0.41 -9.53 1.69
CA ARG A 48 -0.04 -8.49 2.65
C ARG A 48 1.07 -7.49 3.04
N ALA A 49 2.34 -7.92 2.98
CA ALA A 49 3.49 -7.05 3.24
C ALA A 49 3.65 -5.99 2.15
N THR A 50 3.45 -6.36 0.88
CA THR A 50 3.46 -5.45 -0.27
C THR A 50 2.38 -4.39 -0.15
N VAL A 51 1.14 -4.80 0.15
CA VAL A 51 0.02 -3.87 0.32
C VAL A 51 0.30 -2.85 1.43
N ARG A 52 0.85 -3.31 2.57
CA ARG A 52 1.27 -2.41 3.67
C ARG A 52 2.39 -1.46 3.28
N LYS A 53 3.35 -1.90 2.46
CA LYS A 53 4.45 -1.05 1.97
C LYS A 53 3.90 0.06 1.07
N ILE A 54 2.98 -0.26 0.16
CA ILE A 54 2.32 0.70 -0.72
C ILE A 54 1.50 1.69 0.11
N TRP A 55 0.63 1.21 1.01
CA TRP A 55 -0.14 2.06 1.92
C TRP A 55 0.73 3.04 2.70
N ARG A 56 1.84 2.56 3.30
CA ARG A 56 2.79 3.42 4.02
C ARG A 56 3.44 4.44 3.09
N GLY A 57 3.80 4.06 1.87
CA GLY A 57 4.37 4.98 0.87
C GLY A 57 3.41 6.09 0.46
N LEU A 58 2.11 5.79 0.38
CA LEU A 58 1.06 6.78 0.12
C LEU A 58 0.87 7.72 1.32
N ASN A 59 0.85 7.16 2.53
CA ASN A 59 0.65 7.93 3.76
C ASN A 59 1.89 8.66 4.26
N SER A 60 3.10 8.30 3.84
CA SER A 60 4.33 9.01 4.20
C SER A 60 4.43 10.42 3.59
N GLY A 61 3.46 10.83 2.76
CA GLY A 61 3.25 12.22 2.34
C GLY A 61 2.13 12.96 3.10
N VAL A 62 1.52 12.34 4.12
CA VAL A 62 0.38 12.91 4.87
C VAL A 62 0.79 13.42 6.26
N ASP A 63 2.01 13.10 6.73
CA ASP A 63 2.63 13.74 7.92
C ASP A 63 3.33 15.07 7.57
N GLY A 64 2.91 15.77 6.51
CA GLY A 64 3.62 16.93 5.96
C GLY A 64 2.76 17.99 5.28
N ILE A 65 1.44 17.98 5.41
CA ILE A 65 0.64 19.19 5.14
C ILE A 65 0.56 19.95 6.46
N GLN A 66 1.64 20.69 6.76
CA GLN A 66 1.47 21.91 7.52
C GLN A 66 0.60 22.83 6.67
N GLU A 67 -0.59 23.07 7.17
CA GLU A 67 -1.47 24.14 6.76
C GLU A 67 -0.73 25.47 6.93
N GLU A 68 0.01 25.88 5.89
CA GLU A 68 0.50 27.25 5.75
C GLU A 68 -0.72 28.10 5.33
N ARG A 69 -1.51 28.50 6.33
CA ARG A 69 -2.44 29.61 6.20
C ARG A 69 -1.62 30.87 6.00
N ALA A 70 -1.68 31.40 4.78
CA ALA A 70 -1.42 32.81 4.50
C ALA A 70 -2.47 33.71 5.18
#